data_AF-A0A958QVB0-F1
#
_entry.id   AF-A0A958QVB0-F1
#
_cell.length_a   1.000
_cell.length_b   1.000
_cell.length_c   1.000
_cell.angle_alpha   90.00
_cell.angle_beta   90.00
_cell.angle_gamma   90.00
#
_symmetry.space_group_name_H-M   'P 1'
#
loop_
_entity.id
_entity.type
_entity.pdbx_description
1 polymer ?
#
loop_
_entity_poly.entity_id
_entity_poly.type
_entity_poly.pdbx_seq_one_letter_code
_entity_poly.pdbx_strand_id
1 'polypeptide(L)'
;MGRVYAMATLVVMGAIAHPCTSLASDSDAQLPLLHLSDFTYEGAFRLPADDFGASSLNYSEGPIAYNADNHSIFIVGHTYQQAIAEFAVPALVASSTLSELPMAAAPIQEFVETLGSVPGGNPQGLNRIGGLKYIVGLNGPELLVNAYEYYDAPGDNTHSTYAIRDA
;
A
#
# COMPACT_ATOMS: atom_id res chain seq x y z
N MET A 1 54.57 -1.81 27.78
CA MET A 1 54.46 -2.19 26.35
C MET A 1 52.97 -2.37 26.07
N GLY A 2 52.23 -1.47 25.42
CA GLY A 2 52.40 -0.89 24.08
C GLY A 2 51.34 -1.56 23.17
N ARG A 3 50.43 -0.90 22.46
CA ARG A 3 50.35 0.47 21.94
C ARG A 3 48.88 0.89 21.75
N VAL A 4 48.59 2.16 22.01
CA VAL A 4 47.39 2.88 21.56
C VAL A 4 47.59 3.25 20.10
N TYR A 5 46.62 2.96 19.22
CA TYR A 5 46.64 3.45 17.85
C TYR A 5 45.76 4.70 17.75
N ALA A 6 46.42 5.86 17.63
CA ALA A 6 45.78 7.08 17.17
C ALA A 6 45.75 7.03 15.62
N MET A 7 44.56 6.88 15.04
CA MET A 7 44.34 7.13 13.61
C MET A 7 44.31 8.64 13.41
N ALA A 8 45.46 9.21 13.05
CA ALA A 8 45.53 10.57 12.53
C ALA A 8 45.07 10.55 11.07
N THR A 9 43.77 10.80 10.84
CA THR A 9 43.30 11.08 9.49
C THR A 9 43.71 12.50 9.12
N LEU A 10 44.72 12.60 8.27
CA LEU A 10 45.12 13.82 7.59
C LEU A 10 43.96 14.30 6.71
N VAL A 11 43.31 15.41 7.10
CA VAL A 11 42.41 16.14 6.20
C VAL A 11 43.29 16.91 5.22
N VAL A 12 43.56 16.32 4.05
CA VAL A 12 44.00 17.09 2.90
C VAL A 12 42.76 17.81 2.38
N MET A 13 42.63 19.10 2.69
CA MET A 13 41.74 20.00 1.93
C MET A 13 42.35 20.19 0.53
N GLY A 14 42.21 19.16 -0.29
CA GLY A 14 42.31 19.30 -1.73
C GLY A 14 40.98 19.88 -2.20
N ALA A 15 41.00 21.11 -2.73
CA ALA A 15 39.91 21.60 -3.55
C ALA A 15 39.86 20.75 -4.82
N ILE A 16 39.21 19.59 -4.73
CA ILE A 16 38.82 18.84 -5.92
C ILE A 16 37.66 19.64 -6.49
N ALA A 17 37.95 20.48 -7.48
CA ALA A 17 36.94 20.98 -8.39
C ALA A 17 36.34 19.75 -9.07
N HIS A 18 35.28 19.22 -8.48
CA HIS A 18 34.48 18.20 -9.13
C HIS A 18 33.93 18.89 -10.38
N PRO A 19 34.16 18.35 -11.59
CA PRO A 19 33.36 18.77 -12.72
C PRO A 19 31.91 18.51 -12.29
N CYS A 20 31.18 19.60 -12.04
CA CYS A 20 29.74 19.57 -11.94
C CYS A 20 29.28 19.18 -13.34
N THR A 21 29.21 17.88 -13.55
CA THR A 21 28.69 17.31 -14.78
C THR A 21 27.21 17.63 -14.68
N SER A 22 26.76 18.67 -15.38
CA SER A 22 25.34 18.98 -15.43
C SER A 22 24.66 17.73 -15.95
N LEU A 23 23.74 17.17 -15.16
CA LEU A 23 22.80 16.19 -15.68
C LEU A 23 22.14 16.86 -16.88
N ALA A 24 22.32 16.27 -18.07
CA ALA A 24 21.58 16.70 -19.24
C ALA A 24 20.11 16.72 -18.83
N SER A 25 19.44 17.84 -19.08
CA SER A 25 17.98 17.93 -18.97
C SER A 25 17.42 16.70 -19.66
N ASP A 26 16.74 15.85 -18.90
CA ASP A 26 15.87 14.84 -19.49
C ASP A 26 14.99 15.65 -20.46
N SER A 27 15.14 15.40 -21.76
CA SER A 27 14.28 16.03 -22.76
C SER A 27 12.85 15.82 -22.30
N ASP A 28 11.96 16.80 -22.48
CA ASP A 28 10.51 16.69 -22.26
C ASP A 28 9.97 15.44 -23.01
N ALA A 29 10.17 14.28 -22.41
CA ALA A 29 9.72 13.00 -22.90
C ALA A 29 8.24 13.03 -22.58
N GLN A 30 7.47 13.58 -23.53
CA GLN A 30 6.03 13.56 -23.47
C GLN A 30 5.61 12.09 -23.51
N LEU A 31 5.43 11.51 -22.32
CA LEU A 31 4.92 10.15 -22.18
C LEU A 31 3.55 10.10 -22.86
N PRO A 32 3.23 9.00 -23.56
CA PRO A 32 1.94 8.86 -24.22
C PRO A 32 0.81 9.01 -23.20
N LEU A 33 -0.30 9.62 -23.62
CA LEU A 33 -1.51 9.65 -22.82
C LEU A 33 -2.00 8.21 -22.66
N LEU A 34 -2.32 7.81 -21.43
CA LEU A 34 -2.86 6.49 -21.13
C LEU A 34 -4.30 6.36 -21.67
N HIS A 35 -4.55 5.34 -22.47
CA HIS A 35 -5.87 5.00 -23.02
C HIS A 35 -6.34 3.64 -22.48
N LEU A 36 -7.66 3.41 -22.44
CA LEU A 36 -8.20 2.10 -22.05
C LEU A 36 -7.73 0.98 -22.99
N SER A 37 -7.47 1.31 -24.27
CA SER A 37 -6.91 0.40 -25.26
C SER A 37 -5.48 -0.06 -24.95
N ASP A 38 -4.80 0.60 -24.01
CA ASP A 38 -3.47 0.19 -23.54
C ASP A 38 -3.55 -0.96 -22.52
N PHE A 39 -4.76 -1.33 -22.09
CA PHE A 39 -5.01 -2.43 -21.17
C PHE A 39 -5.63 -3.64 -21.86
N THR A 40 -5.19 -4.83 -21.45
CA THR A 40 -5.85 -6.10 -21.78
C THR A 40 -6.64 -6.58 -20.58
N TYR A 41 -7.90 -6.93 -20.78
CA TYR A 41 -8.72 -7.53 -19.74
C TYR A 41 -8.39 -9.03 -19.65
N GLU A 42 -7.75 -9.41 -18.54
CA GLU A 42 -7.32 -10.79 -18.28
C GLU A 42 -8.43 -11.66 -17.65
N GLY A 43 -9.50 -11.04 -17.15
CA GLY A 43 -10.62 -11.73 -16.53
C GLY A 43 -11.02 -11.16 -15.18
N ALA A 44 -11.91 -11.86 -14.49
CA ALA A 44 -12.38 -11.49 -13.17
C ALA A 44 -12.63 -12.73 -12.29
N PHE A 45 -12.88 -12.44 -11.02
CA PHE A 45 -13.29 -13.39 -9.99
C PHE A 45 -14.20 -12.67 -8.99
N ARG A 46 -14.78 -13.42 -8.06
CA ARG A 46 -15.66 -12.96 -6.99
C ARG A 46 -15.00 -13.19 -5.65
N LEU A 47 -15.33 -12.36 -4.67
CA LEU A 47 -14.96 -12.55 -3.27
C LEU A 47 -16.19 -12.97 -2.45
N PRO A 48 -16.03 -13.85 -1.45
CA PRO A 48 -17.11 -14.19 -0.53
C PRO A 48 -17.45 -12.99 0.35
N ALA A 49 -18.74 -12.81 0.65
CA ALA A 49 -19.24 -11.70 1.48
C ALA A 49 -19.63 -12.13 2.90
N ASP A 50 -19.23 -13.34 3.31
CA ASP A 50 -19.38 -13.82 4.68
C ASP A 50 -18.56 -12.97 5.66
N ASP A 51 -18.89 -13.08 6.94
CA ASP A 51 -18.13 -12.45 8.01
C ASP A 51 -16.86 -13.24 8.32
N PHE A 52 -15.71 -12.56 8.25
CA PHE A 52 -14.40 -13.10 8.57
C PHE A 52 -13.68 -12.16 9.54
N GLY A 53 -13.47 -12.59 10.78
CA GLY A 53 -12.87 -11.73 11.80
C GLY A 53 -13.76 -10.52 12.14
N ALA A 54 -13.20 -9.31 12.04
CA ALA A 54 -13.88 -8.09 12.46
C ALA A 54 -14.90 -7.53 11.44
N SER A 55 -14.96 -8.04 10.21
CA SER A 55 -15.77 -7.43 9.15
C SER A 55 -16.20 -8.43 8.05
N SER A 56 -16.84 -7.91 7.02
CA SER A 56 -17.18 -8.58 5.76
C SER A 56 -17.07 -7.60 4.59
N LEU A 57 -17.27 -8.09 3.37
CA LEU A 57 -17.34 -7.26 2.16
C LEU A 57 -18.70 -6.60 1.92
N ASN A 58 -19.69 -6.84 2.78
CA ASN A 58 -20.95 -6.11 2.74
C ASN A 58 -20.67 -4.62 2.98
N TYR A 59 -21.17 -3.74 2.10
CA TYR A 59 -20.89 -2.30 2.16
C TYR A 59 -19.38 -1.94 2.22
N SER A 60 -18.54 -2.71 1.52
CA SER A 60 -17.16 -2.31 1.26
C SER A 60 -17.10 -1.04 0.41
N GLU A 61 -16.18 -0.14 0.76
CA GLU A 61 -15.98 1.13 0.06
C GLU A 61 -15.00 1.00 -1.13
N GLY A 62 -14.37 -0.16 -1.31
CA GLY A 62 -13.55 -0.47 -2.49
C GLY A 62 -12.04 -0.14 -2.49
N PRO A 63 -11.38 0.41 -1.44
CA PRO A 63 -9.92 0.47 -1.43
C PRO A 63 -9.32 -0.94 -1.51
N ILE A 64 -8.45 -1.15 -2.50
CA ILE A 64 -7.77 -2.41 -2.78
C ILE A 64 -6.29 -2.18 -3.06
N ALA A 65 -5.46 -3.18 -2.76
CA ALA A 65 -4.07 -3.24 -3.21
C ALA A 65 -3.69 -4.65 -3.62
N TYR A 66 -2.94 -4.78 -4.71
CA TYR A 66 -2.39 -6.06 -5.15
C TYR A 66 -1.03 -6.32 -4.48
N ASN A 67 -0.90 -7.49 -3.85
CA ASN A 67 0.34 -8.03 -3.32
C ASN A 67 0.97 -8.95 -4.37
N ALA A 68 2.09 -8.50 -4.94
CA ALA A 68 2.78 -9.24 -5.98
C ALA A 68 3.54 -10.46 -5.46
N ASP A 69 3.93 -10.48 -4.18
CA ASP A 69 4.74 -11.54 -3.60
C ASP A 69 3.92 -12.78 -3.26
N ASN A 70 2.62 -12.60 -2.97
CA ASN A 70 1.70 -13.68 -2.59
C ASN A 70 0.56 -13.91 -3.62
N HIS A 71 0.54 -13.15 -4.73
CA HIS A 71 -0.55 -13.17 -5.72
C HIS A 71 -1.93 -13.04 -5.06
N SER A 72 -2.08 -12.00 -4.25
CA SER A 72 -3.25 -11.76 -3.42
C SER A 72 -3.69 -10.29 -3.49
N ILE A 73 -4.86 -10.00 -2.94
CA ILE A 73 -5.37 -8.64 -2.82
C ILE A 73 -5.68 -8.32 -1.37
N PHE A 74 -5.21 -7.15 -0.92
CA PHE A 74 -5.75 -6.50 0.26
C PHE A 74 -7.01 -5.74 -0.11
N ILE A 75 -8.02 -5.80 0.74
CA ILE A 75 -9.29 -5.10 0.54
C ILE A 75 -9.85 -4.62 1.87
N VAL A 76 -10.42 -3.40 1.86
CA VAL A 76 -11.14 -2.85 3.01
C VAL A 76 -12.55 -3.43 3.06
N GLY A 77 -12.96 -3.90 4.24
CA GLY A 77 -14.28 -4.43 4.51
C GLY A 77 -15.35 -3.34 4.65
N HIS A 78 -16.37 -3.63 5.44
CA HIS A 78 -17.52 -2.77 5.65
C HIS A 78 -17.13 -1.38 6.19
N THR A 79 -17.83 -0.34 5.72
CA THR A 79 -17.61 1.08 6.04
C THR A 79 -17.54 1.44 7.54
N TYR A 80 -18.07 0.59 8.44
CA TYR A 80 -18.11 0.90 9.87
C TYR A 80 -16.86 0.41 10.60
N GLN A 81 -16.32 -0.74 10.20
CA GLN A 81 -15.16 -1.34 10.84
C GLN A 81 -13.85 -0.91 10.19
N GLN A 82 -13.85 -0.58 8.89
CA GLN A 82 -12.63 -0.15 8.17
C GLN A 82 -11.48 -1.15 8.35
N ALA A 83 -11.82 -2.43 8.45
CA ALA A 83 -10.87 -3.51 8.63
C ALA A 83 -10.33 -3.98 7.29
N ILE A 84 -9.09 -4.50 7.27
CA ILE A 84 -8.41 -4.96 6.05
C ILE A 84 -8.28 -6.49 6.11
N ALA A 85 -8.67 -7.16 5.03
CA ALA A 85 -8.42 -8.59 4.82
C ALA A 85 -7.53 -8.81 3.60
N GLU A 86 -6.94 -10.00 3.49
CA GLU A 86 -6.16 -10.45 2.34
C GLU A 86 -6.80 -11.71 1.73
N PHE A 87 -7.08 -11.67 0.42
CA PHE A 87 -7.61 -12.81 -0.33
C PHE A 87 -6.65 -13.25 -1.42
N ALA A 88 -6.45 -14.56 -1.57
CA ALA A 88 -5.77 -15.12 -2.73
C ALA A 88 -6.51 -14.77 -4.02
N VAL A 89 -5.80 -14.41 -5.08
CA VAL A 89 -6.38 -14.27 -6.42
C VAL A 89 -6.49 -15.65 -7.07
N PRO A 90 -7.69 -16.16 -7.37
CA PRO A 90 -7.85 -17.42 -8.09
C PRO A 90 -7.51 -17.23 -9.58
N ALA A 91 -7.43 -18.33 -10.33
CA ALA A 91 -7.29 -18.27 -11.78
C ALA A 91 -8.40 -17.40 -12.38
N LEU A 92 -8.03 -16.41 -13.20
CA LEU A 92 -8.97 -15.45 -13.77
C LEU A 92 -9.80 -16.11 -14.89
N VAL A 93 -11.07 -15.72 -14.99
CA VAL A 93 -11.95 -16.12 -16.08
C VAL A 93 -12.43 -14.87 -16.82
N ALA A 94 -12.19 -14.83 -18.13
CA ALA A 94 -12.72 -13.80 -19.01
C ALA A 94 -14.17 -14.13 -19.37
N SER A 95 -15.10 -13.74 -18.51
CA SER A 95 -16.54 -13.86 -18.73
C SER A 95 -17.28 -12.62 -18.27
N SER A 96 -18.37 -12.29 -18.96
CA SER A 96 -19.36 -11.29 -18.53
C SER A 96 -20.51 -11.90 -17.73
N THR A 97 -20.56 -13.23 -17.59
CA THR A 97 -21.58 -13.94 -16.83
C THR A 97 -21.10 -14.18 -15.39
N LEU A 98 -21.76 -13.55 -14.43
CA LEU A 98 -21.35 -13.57 -13.02
C LEU A 98 -21.19 -14.99 -12.43
N SER A 99 -22.06 -15.94 -12.82
CA SER A 99 -22.00 -17.32 -12.32
C SER A 99 -20.82 -18.12 -12.87
N GLU A 100 -20.20 -17.67 -13.96
CA GLU A 100 -19.01 -18.28 -14.55
C GLU A 100 -17.71 -17.78 -13.90
N LEU A 101 -17.77 -16.66 -13.17
CA LEU A 101 -16.63 -16.13 -12.45
C LEU A 101 -16.30 -17.01 -11.23
N PRO A 102 -15.03 -17.39 -11.03
CA PRO A 102 -14.63 -18.17 -9.87
C PRO A 102 -14.85 -17.35 -8.59
N MET A 103 -15.27 -18.02 -7.53
CA MET A 103 -15.31 -17.45 -6.18
C MET A 103 -13.98 -17.75 -5.49
N ALA A 104 -13.33 -16.74 -4.92
CA ALA A 104 -12.17 -16.93 -4.07
C ALA A 104 -12.52 -17.77 -2.83
N ALA A 105 -11.52 -18.43 -2.26
CA ALA A 105 -11.67 -19.11 -0.98
C ALA A 105 -11.84 -18.09 0.18
N ALA A 106 -11.97 -18.61 1.40
CA ALA A 106 -11.83 -17.81 2.61
C ALA A 106 -10.50 -17.01 2.59
N PRO A 107 -10.46 -15.84 3.26
CA PRO A 107 -9.28 -14.99 3.23
C PRO A 107 -8.06 -15.69 3.84
N ILE A 108 -6.87 -15.35 3.35
CA ILE A 108 -5.58 -15.77 3.91
C ILE A 108 -5.37 -15.10 5.26
N GLN A 109 -5.77 -13.83 5.34
CA GLN A 109 -5.86 -13.05 6.58
C GLN A 109 -7.27 -12.50 6.71
N GLU A 110 -7.95 -12.84 7.79
CA GLU A 110 -9.27 -12.28 8.13
C GLU A 110 -9.24 -10.75 8.28
N PHE A 111 -10.41 -10.11 8.35
CA PHE A 111 -10.49 -8.67 8.51
C PHE A 111 -9.95 -8.24 9.89
N VAL A 112 -8.95 -7.37 9.88
CA VAL A 112 -8.35 -6.78 11.08
C VAL A 112 -8.44 -5.25 11.03
N GLU A 113 -8.87 -4.62 12.13
CA GLU A 113 -8.89 -3.16 12.26
C GLU A 113 -7.46 -2.61 12.45
N THR A 114 -7.11 -1.57 11.70
CA THR A 114 -5.71 -1.10 11.59
C THR A 114 -5.52 0.39 11.90
N LEU A 115 -6.59 1.18 11.88
CA LEU A 115 -6.54 2.64 12.10
C LEU A 115 -5.94 3.02 13.46
N GLY A 116 -6.06 2.16 14.48
CA GLY A 116 -5.50 2.37 15.82
C GLY A 116 -4.15 1.69 16.08
N SER A 117 -3.56 1.02 15.09
CA SER A 117 -2.43 0.09 15.30
C SER A 117 -1.05 0.76 15.32
N VAL A 118 -0.96 2.04 14.96
CA VAL A 118 0.30 2.78 14.99
C VAL A 118 0.72 3.15 16.42
N PRO A 119 2.02 3.28 16.72
CA PRO A 119 2.47 3.82 18.00
C PRO A 119 1.86 5.20 18.27
N GLY A 120 1.17 5.36 19.40
CA GLY A 120 0.41 6.57 19.72
C GLY A 120 -1.07 6.53 19.30
N GLY A 121 -1.51 5.45 18.66
CA GLY A 121 -2.91 5.20 18.30
C GLY A 121 -3.42 6.13 17.20
N ASN A 122 -4.70 6.48 17.26
CA ASN A 122 -5.37 7.33 16.27
C ASN A 122 -5.84 8.67 16.90
N PRO A 123 -4.91 9.57 17.25
CA PRO A 123 -5.25 10.78 17.99
C PRO A 123 -6.11 11.77 17.20
N GLN A 124 -6.11 11.68 15.86
CA GLN A 124 -6.89 12.56 14.96
C GLN A 124 -8.20 11.91 14.50
N GLY A 125 -8.60 10.77 15.08
CA GLY A 125 -9.92 10.19 14.81
C GLY A 125 -10.16 9.77 13.37
N LEU A 126 -9.09 9.43 12.61
CA LEU A 126 -9.20 8.95 11.23
C LEU A 126 -10.15 7.74 11.20
N ASN A 127 -11.17 7.78 10.34
CA ASN A 127 -12.25 6.80 10.36
C ASN A 127 -12.63 6.29 8.97
N ARG A 128 -11.86 6.64 7.94
CA ARG A 128 -11.99 6.12 6.58
C ARG A 128 -10.63 5.76 6.03
N ILE A 129 -10.55 4.62 5.36
CA ILE A 129 -9.42 4.22 4.53
C ILE A 129 -9.75 4.60 3.10
N GLY A 130 -8.92 5.45 2.49
CA GLY A 130 -9.11 5.95 1.12
C GLY A 130 -8.28 5.23 0.08
N GLY A 131 -7.22 4.53 0.50
CA GLY A 131 -6.32 3.86 -0.43
C GLY A 131 -5.39 2.89 0.28
N LEU A 132 -4.98 1.87 -0.47
CA LEU A 132 -4.01 0.87 -0.05
C LEU A 132 -2.91 0.79 -1.11
N LYS A 133 -1.67 0.57 -0.67
CA LYS A 133 -0.56 0.23 -1.58
C LYS A 133 0.40 -0.72 -0.91
N TYR A 134 0.50 -1.93 -1.46
CA TYR A 134 1.58 -2.85 -1.12
C TYR A 134 2.91 -2.36 -1.71
N ILE A 135 3.95 -2.33 -0.89
CA ILE A 135 5.32 -2.01 -1.28
C ILE A 135 6.29 -2.98 -0.60
N VAL A 136 7.47 -3.15 -1.19
CA VAL A 136 8.61 -3.78 -0.52
C VAL A 136 9.60 -2.68 -0.17
N GLY A 137 9.61 -2.28 1.10
CA GLY A 137 10.47 -1.22 1.64
C GLY A 137 11.84 -1.74 2.06
N LEU A 138 12.66 -0.85 2.62
CA LEU A 138 13.99 -1.19 3.14
C LEU A 138 13.96 -2.22 4.28
N ASN A 139 12.83 -2.31 4.99
CA ASN A 139 12.64 -3.17 6.15
C ASN A 139 11.77 -4.40 5.86
N GLY A 140 11.47 -4.69 4.59
CA GLY A 140 10.58 -5.79 4.19
C GLY A 140 9.26 -5.31 3.60
N PRO A 141 8.27 -6.21 3.48
CA PRO A 141 6.98 -5.89 2.90
C PRO A 141 6.16 -4.98 3.83
N GLU A 142 5.53 -3.97 3.25
CA GLU A 142 4.70 -3.00 3.95
C GLU A 142 3.42 -2.72 3.16
N LEU A 143 2.32 -2.53 3.90
CA LEU A 143 1.07 -2.00 3.34
C LEU A 143 0.95 -0.54 3.75
N LEU A 144 1.13 0.37 2.78
CA LEU A 144 0.79 1.78 2.96
C LEU A 144 -0.72 1.93 2.94
N VAL A 145 -1.25 2.59 3.97
CA VAL A 145 -2.67 2.85 4.14
C VAL A 145 -2.89 4.35 4.16
N ASN A 146 -3.66 4.85 3.21
CA ASN A 146 -4.16 6.21 3.23
C ASN A 146 -5.47 6.25 4.01
N ALA A 147 -5.59 7.17 4.96
CA ALA A 147 -6.76 7.33 5.81
C ALA A 147 -7.10 8.80 6.05
N TYR A 148 -8.36 9.06 6.39
CA TYR A 148 -8.89 10.41 6.65
C TYR A 148 -10.07 10.34 7.63
N GLU A 149 -10.38 11.45 8.29
CA GLU A 149 -11.66 11.63 8.97
C GLU A 149 -12.74 12.00 7.93
N TYR A 150 -13.83 11.23 7.87
CA TYR A 150 -14.94 11.47 6.93
C TYR A 150 -15.53 12.88 7.06
N TYR A 151 -15.53 13.43 8.27
CA TYR A 151 -16.05 14.74 8.58
C TYR A 151 -15.14 15.49 9.55
N ASP A 152 -14.12 16.15 9.01
CA ASP A 152 -13.22 17.04 9.73
C ASP A 152 -13.76 18.49 9.68
N ALA A 153 -14.72 18.82 10.54
CA ALA A 153 -15.28 20.17 10.61
C ALA A 153 -14.24 21.24 11.01
N PRO A 154 -13.33 20.97 11.96
CA PRO A 154 -12.25 21.90 12.31
C PRO A 154 -11.22 22.11 11.20
N GLY A 155 -11.01 21.12 10.33
CA GLY A 155 -9.98 21.15 9.29
C GLY A 155 -8.57 21.01 9.87
N ASP A 156 -8.40 20.20 10.93
CA ASP A 156 -7.17 20.09 11.70
C ASP A 156 -6.46 18.74 11.57
N ASN A 157 -6.99 17.81 10.77
CA ASN A 157 -6.30 16.58 10.41
C ASN A 157 -5.00 16.90 9.63
N THR A 158 -3.88 16.41 10.15
CA THR A 158 -2.55 16.52 9.51
C THR A 158 -1.93 15.16 9.23
N HIS A 159 -2.51 14.08 9.75
CA HIS A 159 -2.14 12.70 9.46
C HIS A 159 -3.07 12.15 8.39
N SER A 160 -2.50 11.49 7.39
CA SER A 160 -3.29 10.88 6.30
C SER A 160 -2.78 9.53 5.84
N THR A 161 -1.65 9.07 6.39
CA THR A 161 -0.99 7.85 5.93
C THR A 161 -0.27 7.18 7.09
N TYR A 162 -0.36 5.85 7.13
CA TYR A 162 0.48 5.02 7.98
C TYR A 162 0.92 3.77 7.21
N ALA A 163 1.91 3.06 7.75
CA ALA A 163 2.41 1.82 7.19
C ALA A 163 2.18 0.68 8.17
N ILE A 164 1.63 -0.42 7.67
CA ILE A 164 1.60 -1.71 8.36
C ILE A 164 2.82 -2.48 7.88
N ARG A 165 3.63 -2.99 8.81
CA ARG A 165 4.84 -3.77 8.49
C ARG A 165 4.54 -5.25 8.53
N ASP A 166 5.42 -6.03 7.87
CA ASP A 166 5.32 -7.49 7.78
C ASP A 166 3.98 -7.91 7.15
N ALA A 167 3.57 -7.16 6.12
CA ALA A 167 2.32 -7.33 5.38
C ALA A 167 2.42 -8.43 4.30
#